data_AF-A0A5Q4T961-F1
#
_entry.id   AF-A0A5Q4T961-F1
#
_cell.length_a   1.000
_cell.length_b   1.000
_cell.length_c   1.000
_cell.angle_alpha   90.00
_cell.angle_beta   90.00
_cell.angle_gamma   90.00
#
_symmetry.space_group_name_H-M   'P 1'
#
loop_
_entity.id
_entity.type
_entity.pdbx_description
1 polymer ?
#
loop_
_entity_poly.entity_id
_entity_poly.type
_entity_poly.pdbx_seq_one_letter_code
_entity_poly.pdbx_strand_id
1 'polypeptide(L)'
;MVNLTGRHAPQLTVDRKRCIGWDRDHVQRMLHTEIDALLVADSEVLRPPWLATLAEAQGYRLADAILRAAIAADHRPWGMGDHDAPPAIIGCFPADLEIFAEPRPARPHPARRTYPVPTGSLVPDHLVEWRVRAWAKAGVYPGVSIVGDVPLAMPLHDALVKREMNASSFSLAGIRVEAPPRHWVSSHPISVLRAAAEVVRAQGLPFADARRLITEAGYVLPEQLGVPENAVLGDDLPLLRTEDQLVEKHPVTLRPAVVMQLASEAGLPLPEIVARLGSYGFTLPDWFVPGASLPDDGVLGVLAQWGWEGLTPVPPLVVHARATGEDVTHMVAKLEEFGYRRLSAVPPADLSDTDLKLMSRDLDGTNPWLNPVQPIPRAHILRAAHDFGASPQALVERLAQLGYKVPEPSSLPTEPIPVDDFAVLSQDDDGKAPWLEADGDLNATTAITTALHTFRPVGEVMRVWETAGVVEAGSMRIPDDEDFDNLRLISQDLDRKDPWLAHGKPLPLGHVLAAAEAVGREPAAVLARLESLGYHLPEATPLTDDVRPDDVDILRTNGARWLRGERPVPLAHVIRAAAASGRTPVSVARRLSDLGYTLPDGVVFTDAPTV
;
A
#
# COMPACT_ATOMS: atom_id res chain seq x y z
N MET A 1 -40.56 8.47 -30.32
CA MET A 1 -40.52 8.90 -31.73
C MET A 1 -39.18 9.59 -31.93
N VAL A 2 -38.27 9.06 -32.76
CA VAL A 2 -36.94 9.67 -32.99
C VAL A 2 -37.06 10.63 -34.16
N ASN A 3 -36.74 11.92 -33.95
CA ASN A 3 -36.75 12.91 -35.03
C ASN A 3 -35.51 12.70 -35.93
N LEU A 4 -35.75 12.31 -37.18
CA LEU A 4 -34.71 12.04 -38.19
C LEU A 4 -34.44 13.25 -39.11
N THR A 5 -34.96 14.42 -38.75
CA THR A 5 -34.84 15.65 -39.54
C THR A 5 -34.23 16.77 -38.70
N GLY A 6 -33.39 17.60 -39.33
CA GLY A 6 -32.76 18.75 -38.69
C GLY A 6 -31.28 18.57 -38.32
N ARG A 7 -30.68 19.63 -37.76
CA ARG A 7 -29.24 19.76 -37.49
C ARG A 7 -28.68 18.73 -36.51
N HIS A 8 -29.53 18.19 -35.63
CA HIS A 8 -29.14 17.26 -34.56
C HIS A 8 -29.64 15.83 -34.80
N ALA A 9 -30.01 15.50 -36.05
CA ALA A 9 -30.50 14.16 -36.39
C ALA A 9 -29.41 13.08 -36.13
N PRO A 10 -29.76 11.96 -35.47
CA PRO A 10 -28.81 10.89 -35.22
C PRO A 10 -28.45 10.15 -36.52
N GLN A 11 -27.19 9.77 -36.65
CA GLN A 11 -26.70 8.88 -37.68
C GLN A 11 -27.07 7.44 -37.29
N LEU A 12 -27.80 6.75 -38.15
CA LEU A 12 -28.22 5.36 -37.93
C LEU A 12 -27.55 4.42 -38.93
N THR A 13 -27.46 3.14 -38.57
CA THR A 13 -27.13 2.07 -39.50
C THR A 13 -28.12 2.01 -40.66
N VAL A 14 -27.70 1.41 -41.78
CA VAL A 14 -28.55 1.26 -42.98
C VAL A 14 -29.85 0.54 -42.66
N ASP A 15 -29.81 -0.46 -41.77
CA ASP A 15 -30.99 -1.18 -41.27
C ASP A 15 -31.81 -0.40 -40.23
N ARG A 16 -31.35 0.79 -39.84
CA ARG A 16 -31.91 1.70 -38.83
C ARG A 16 -32.08 1.08 -37.44
N LYS A 17 -31.41 -0.03 -37.15
CA LYS A 17 -31.50 -0.73 -35.85
C LYS A 17 -30.51 -0.21 -34.82
N ARG A 18 -29.45 0.48 -35.23
CA ARG A 18 -28.42 1.02 -34.33
C ARG A 18 -28.11 2.48 -34.64
N CYS A 19 -27.88 3.26 -33.59
CA CYS A 19 -27.33 4.60 -33.70
C CYS A 19 -25.80 4.51 -33.79
N ILE A 20 -25.24 5.07 -34.87
CA ILE A 20 -23.80 5.15 -35.14
C ILE A 20 -23.21 6.39 -34.48
N GLY A 21 -23.95 7.50 -34.46
CA GLY A 21 -23.48 8.76 -33.89
C GLY A 21 -24.64 9.73 -33.70
N TRP A 22 -24.54 10.57 -32.69
CA TRP A 22 -25.57 11.56 -32.38
C TRP A 22 -24.93 12.76 -31.67
N ASP A 23 -25.61 13.91 -31.72
CA ASP A 23 -25.11 15.15 -31.09
C ASP A 23 -25.22 15.03 -29.57
N ARG A 24 -24.11 14.61 -28.95
CA ARG A 24 -24.05 14.34 -27.51
C ARG A 24 -24.39 15.57 -26.68
N ASP A 25 -23.84 16.71 -27.05
CA ASP A 25 -24.01 17.95 -26.31
C ASP A 25 -25.45 18.47 -26.39
N HIS A 26 -26.12 18.30 -27.53
CA HIS A 26 -27.51 18.70 -27.70
C HIS A 26 -28.46 17.89 -26.81
N VAL A 27 -28.35 16.56 -26.77
CA VAL A 27 -29.23 15.77 -25.88
C VAL A 27 -28.89 16.01 -24.42
N GLN A 28 -27.61 16.16 -24.06
CA GLN A 28 -27.24 16.52 -22.69
C GLN A 28 -27.90 17.83 -22.26
N ARG A 29 -27.86 18.89 -23.10
CA ARG A 29 -28.59 20.14 -22.82
C ARG A 29 -30.10 19.94 -22.68
N MET A 30 -30.71 19.11 -23.51
CA MET A 30 -32.13 18.79 -23.39
C MET A 30 -32.44 18.09 -22.06
N LEU A 31 -31.67 17.06 -21.70
CA LEU A 31 -31.83 16.33 -20.44
C LEU A 31 -31.65 17.25 -19.23
N HIS A 32 -30.68 18.17 -19.27
CA HIS A 32 -30.48 19.17 -18.22
C HIS A 32 -31.67 20.13 -18.08
N THR A 33 -32.36 20.46 -19.17
CA THR A 33 -33.55 21.35 -19.15
C THR A 33 -34.74 20.69 -18.48
N GLU A 34 -34.83 19.36 -18.54
CA GLU A 34 -35.96 18.58 -18.05
C GLU A 34 -35.75 18.00 -16.64
N ILE A 35 -34.69 18.39 -15.93
CA ILE A 35 -34.40 17.88 -14.58
C ILE A 35 -35.58 18.10 -13.62
N ASP A 36 -36.22 19.27 -13.68
CA ASP A 36 -37.34 19.63 -12.81
C ASP A 36 -38.54 18.67 -12.96
N ALA A 37 -38.71 18.06 -14.14
CA ALA A 37 -39.76 17.07 -14.37
C ALA A 37 -39.58 15.80 -13.52
N LEU A 38 -38.35 15.48 -13.10
CA LEU A 38 -38.05 14.33 -12.24
C LEU A 38 -38.41 14.59 -10.77
N LEU A 39 -38.53 15.85 -10.37
CA LEU A 39 -38.70 16.28 -8.98
C LEU A 39 -40.16 16.43 -8.55
N VAL A 40 -41.10 16.22 -9.47
CA VAL A 40 -42.54 16.25 -9.20
C VAL A 40 -42.88 15.21 -8.11
N ALA A 41 -43.75 15.58 -7.16
CA ALA A 41 -44.02 14.81 -5.94
C ALA A 41 -44.37 13.32 -6.18
N ASP A 42 -45.06 13.00 -7.28
CA ASP A 42 -45.48 11.64 -7.63
C ASP A 42 -44.45 10.83 -8.44
N SER A 43 -43.27 11.40 -8.72
CA SER A 43 -42.22 10.73 -9.48
C SER A 43 -41.52 9.66 -8.64
N GLU A 44 -41.77 8.38 -8.94
CA GLU A 44 -41.08 7.25 -8.30
C GLU A 44 -39.72 6.92 -8.92
N VAL A 45 -39.38 7.57 -10.04
CA VAL A 45 -38.20 7.25 -10.86
C VAL A 45 -36.90 7.64 -10.15
N LEU A 46 -36.89 8.80 -9.49
CA LEU A 46 -35.69 9.31 -8.82
C LEU A 46 -35.44 8.56 -7.50
N ARG A 47 -34.61 7.52 -7.59
CA ARG A 47 -34.09 6.72 -6.48
C ARG A 47 -32.57 6.49 -6.66
N PRO A 48 -31.81 6.23 -5.58
CA PRO A 48 -30.36 6.07 -5.67
C PRO A 48 -29.89 5.02 -6.70
N PRO A 49 -30.51 3.81 -6.81
CA PRO A 49 -30.09 2.83 -7.82
C PRO A 49 -30.32 3.29 -9.26
N TRP A 50 -31.40 4.05 -9.49
CA TRP A 50 -31.67 4.62 -10.81
C TRP A 50 -30.65 5.70 -11.17
N LEU A 51 -30.34 6.59 -10.21
CA LEU A 51 -29.36 7.65 -10.42
C LEU A 51 -27.95 7.08 -10.66
N ALA A 52 -27.59 5.99 -9.97
CA ALA A 52 -26.37 5.23 -10.21
C ALA A 52 -26.31 4.68 -11.65
N THR A 53 -27.39 4.03 -12.08
CA THR A 53 -27.50 3.47 -13.44
C THR A 53 -27.42 4.56 -14.50
N LEU A 54 -28.07 5.71 -14.26
CA LEU A 54 -28.00 6.88 -15.13
C LEU A 54 -26.57 7.43 -15.22
N ALA A 55 -25.88 7.55 -14.09
CA ALA A 55 -24.50 8.05 -14.03
C ALA A 55 -23.56 7.21 -14.91
N GLU A 56 -23.68 5.88 -14.83
CA GLU A 56 -22.91 4.95 -15.67
C GLU A 56 -23.29 5.04 -17.16
N ALA A 57 -24.58 5.17 -17.47
CA ALA A 57 -25.07 5.12 -18.85
C ALA A 57 -24.95 6.45 -19.62
N GLN A 58 -25.21 7.58 -18.96
CA GLN A 58 -25.34 8.91 -19.59
C GLN A 58 -24.28 9.92 -19.14
N GLY A 59 -23.48 9.56 -18.13
CA GLY A 59 -22.40 10.39 -17.59
C GLY A 59 -22.73 10.97 -16.22
N TYR A 60 -21.68 11.17 -15.44
CA TYR A 60 -21.77 11.56 -14.03
C TYR A 60 -22.19 13.02 -13.85
N ARG A 61 -21.92 13.91 -14.82
CA ARG A 61 -22.32 15.32 -14.74
C ARG A 61 -23.84 15.52 -14.68
N LEU A 62 -24.59 14.76 -15.47
CA LEU A 62 -26.05 14.83 -15.46
C LEU A 62 -26.60 14.30 -14.13
N ALA A 63 -26.03 13.19 -13.63
CA ALA A 63 -26.42 12.63 -12.34
C ALA A 63 -26.12 13.58 -11.17
N ASP A 64 -24.96 14.24 -11.17
CA ASP A 64 -24.60 15.26 -10.19
C ASP A 64 -25.57 16.45 -10.23
N ALA A 65 -25.97 16.92 -11.42
CA ALA A 65 -26.94 18.00 -11.57
C ALA A 65 -28.33 17.61 -11.05
N ILE A 66 -28.78 16.39 -11.34
CA ILE A 66 -30.05 15.85 -10.83
C ILE A 66 -30.00 15.76 -9.29
N LEU A 67 -28.89 15.29 -8.71
CA LEU A 67 -28.72 15.26 -7.26
C LEU A 67 -28.81 16.66 -6.64
N ARG A 68 -28.09 17.64 -7.20
CA ARG A 68 -28.13 19.03 -6.71
C ARG A 68 -29.53 19.63 -6.78
N ALA A 69 -30.26 19.36 -7.87
CA ALA A 69 -31.64 19.81 -8.02
C ALA A 69 -32.57 19.12 -7.01
N ALA A 70 -32.39 17.82 -6.76
CA ALA A 70 -33.14 17.10 -5.74
C ALA A 70 -32.89 17.64 -4.33
N ILE A 71 -31.65 17.98 -3.99
CA ILE A 71 -31.30 18.62 -2.71
C ILE A 71 -31.93 20.01 -2.61
N ALA A 72 -31.84 20.81 -3.67
CA ALA A 72 -32.41 22.16 -3.70
C ALA A 72 -33.94 22.16 -3.57
N ALA A 73 -34.61 21.09 -4.04
CA ALA A 73 -36.05 20.90 -3.94
C ALA A 73 -36.51 20.21 -2.65
N ASP A 74 -35.61 19.97 -1.68
CA ASP A 74 -35.89 19.20 -0.46
C ASP A 74 -36.59 17.86 -0.76
N HIS A 75 -36.07 17.14 -1.76
CA HIS A 75 -36.66 15.89 -2.21
C HIS A 75 -36.62 14.83 -1.10
N ARG A 76 -37.57 13.88 -1.17
CA ARG A 76 -37.74 12.83 -0.15
C ARG A 76 -36.42 12.13 0.23
N PRO A 77 -36.31 11.65 1.48
CA PRO A 77 -35.15 10.87 1.94
C PRO A 77 -34.87 9.66 1.05
N TRP A 78 -33.63 9.19 1.10
CA TRP A 78 -33.22 7.99 0.40
C TRP A 78 -33.12 6.81 1.34
N GLY A 79 -33.73 5.71 0.93
CA GLY A 79 -33.66 4.45 1.65
C GLY A 79 -32.43 3.63 1.26
N MET A 80 -31.74 3.12 2.27
CA MET A 80 -30.81 1.98 2.20
C MET A 80 -31.31 0.90 3.16
N GLY A 81 -31.86 -0.19 2.62
CA GLY A 81 -32.52 -1.21 3.44
C GLY A 81 -33.71 -0.60 4.20
N ASP A 82 -33.73 -0.74 5.52
CA ASP A 82 -34.77 -0.19 6.41
C ASP A 82 -34.44 1.22 6.95
N HIS A 83 -33.41 1.90 6.41
CA HIS A 83 -32.93 3.19 6.90
C HIS A 83 -33.03 4.30 5.86
N ASP A 84 -33.74 5.37 6.21
CA ASP A 84 -33.89 6.56 5.38
C ASP A 84 -32.97 7.69 5.86
N ALA A 85 -32.31 8.38 4.93
CA ALA A 85 -31.48 9.54 5.23
C ALA A 85 -31.67 10.68 4.20
N PRO A 86 -31.61 11.96 4.61
CA PRO A 86 -31.77 13.07 3.69
C PRO A 86 -30.65 13.12 2.64
N PRO A 87 -30.96 13.29 1.34
CA PRO A 87 -29.96 13.40 0.28
C PRO A 87 -28.99 14.57 0.48
N ALA A 88 -29.44 15.62 1.16
CA ALA A 88 -28.62 16.78 1.52
C ALA A 88 -27.47 16.45 2.50
N ILE A 89 -27.59 15.34 3.24
CA ILE A 89 -26.57 14.90 4.21
C ILE A 89 -25.72 13.78 3.60
N ILE A 90 -26.36 12.74 3.06
CA ILE A 90 -25.63 11.55 2.62
C ILE A 90 -25.12 11.67 1.19
N GLY A 91 -25.81 12.39 0.29
CA GLY A 91 -25.48 12.44 -1.14
C GLY A 91 -25.48 11.06 -1.82
N CYS A 92 -25.26 10.97 -3.14
CA CYS A 92 -25.33 9.73 -3.95
C CYS A 92 -23.98 9.04 -4.05
N PHE A 93 -23.86 7.92 -3.35
CA PHE A 93 -22.70 7.05 -3.43
C PHE A 93 -23.13 5.60 -3.68
N PRO A 94 -23.22 5.15 -4.94
CA PRO A 94 -23.61 3.78 -5.27
C PRO A 94 -22.82 2.70 -4.53
N ALA A 95 -21.51 2.90 -4.31
CA ALA A 95 -20.67 2.02 -3.51
C ALA A 95 -21.12 1.86 -2.04
N ASP A 96 -22.01 2.72 -1.51
CA ASP A 96 -22.61 2.50 -0.18
C ASP A 96 -23.33 1.14 -0.10
N LEU A 97 -23.92 0.65 -1.21
CA LEU A 97 -24.53 -0.67 -1.26
C LEU A 97 -23.52 -1.80 -1.03
N GLU A 98 -22.26 -1.60 -1.45
CA GLU A 98 -21.18 -2.55 -1.24
C GLU A 98 -20.57 -2.40 0.16
N ILE A 99 -20.41 -1.17 0.64
CA ILE A 99 -19.89 -0.86 1.98
C ILE A 99 -20.78 -1.46 3.06
N PHE A 100 -22.10 -1.27 2.95
CA PHE A 100 -23.08 -1.66 3.95
C PHE A 100 -23.84 -2.94 3.58
N ALA A 101 -23.37 -3.68 2.58
CA ALA A 101 -23.93 -4.97 2.21
C ALA A 101 -24.05 -5.88 3.45
N GLU A 102 -25.17 -6.60 3.57
CA GLU A 102 -25.29 -7.59 4.63
C GLU A 102 -24.38 -8.80 4.31
N PRO A 103 -23.46 -9.18 5.21
CA PRO A 103 -22.72 -10.42 5.04
C PRO A 103 -23.70 -11.59 5.15
N ARG A 104 -23.65 -12.53 4.20
CA ARG A 104 -24.35 -13.81 4.35
C ARG A 104 -23.85 -14.47 5.65
N PRO A 105 -24.70 -14.69 6.66
CA PRO A 105 -24.22 -15.14 7.97
C PRO A 105 -23.66 -16.56 7.88
N ALA A 106 -22.42 -16.76 8.36
CA ALA A 106 -21.87 -18.10 8.62
C ALA A 106 -22.45 -18.73 9.90
N ARG A 107 -22.97 -17.90 10.82
CA ARG A 107 -23.74 -18.29 11.99
C ARG A 107 -24.91 -17.33 12.20
N PRO A 108 -26.12 -17.80 12.53
CA PRO A 108 -27.25 -16.94 12.83
C PRO A 108 -27.00 -16.18 14.13
N HIS A 109 -26.87 -14.85 14.07
CA HIS A 109 -26.88 -14.00 15.26
C HIS A 109 -28.35 -13.69 15.62
N PRO A 110 -28.79 -13.87 16.88
CA PRO A 110 -30.19 -13.75 17.26
C PRO A 110 -30.75 -12.32 17.30
N ALA A 111 -29.93 -11.30 17.06
CA ALA A 111 -30.37 -9.91 17.07
C ALA A 111 -30.49 -9.38 15.64
N ARG A 112 -31.68 -8.87 15.28
CA ARG A 112 -31.82 -8.00 14.09
C ARG A 112 -30.87 -6.82 14.26
N ARG A 113 -30.04 -6.55 13.25
CA ARG A 113 -29.23 -5.34 13.22
C ARG A 113 -30.18 -4.14 13.21
N THR A 114 -29.94 -3.17 14.08
CA THR A 114 -30.77 -1.95 14.23
C THR A 114 -30.27 -0.79 13.38
N TYR A 115 -29.13 -0.94 12.72
CA TYR A 115 -28.50 0.05 11.83
C TYR A 115 -27.55 -0.66 10.83
N PRO A 116 -27.19 0.00 9.69
CA PRO A 116 -26.24 -0.53 8.71
C PRO A 116 -24.86 -0.75 9.32
N VAL A 117 -24.14 -1.81 8.94
CA VAL A 117 -22.79 -2.09 9.45
C VAL A 117 -21.82 -2.10 8.28
N PRO A 118 -20.72 -1.34 8.29
CA PRO A 118 -19.77 -1.34 7.19
C PRO A 118 -19.03 -2.68 7.16
N THR A 119 -19.28 -3.51 6.15
CA THR A 119 -18.65 -4.83 5.98
C THR A 119 -17.85 -4.98 4.69
N GLY A 120 -18.02 -4.07 3.72
CA GLY A 120 -17.33 -4.10 2.43
C GLY A 120 -15.81 -4.09 2.57
N SER A 121 -15.15 -5.14 2.07
CA SER A 121 -13.69 -5.29 2.12
C SER A 121 -12.96 -4.79 0.88
N LEU A 122 -13.71 -4.33 -0.14
CA LEU A 122 -13.17 -3.92 -1.44
C LEU A 122 -13.02 -2.40 -1.57
N VAL A 123 -13.60 -1.63 -0.65
CA VAL A 123 -13.53 -0.18 -0.63
C VAL A 123 -12.45 0.27 0.36
N PRO A 124 -11.57 1.23 -0.02
CA PRO A 124 -10.57 1.80 0.89
C PRO A 124 -11.14 2.28 2.24
N ASP A 125 -10.44 1.99 3.34
CA ASP A 125 -10.90 2.28 4.72
C ASP A 125 -11.27 3.75 4.96
N HIS A 126 -10.56 4.69 4.33
CA HIS A 126 -10.83 6.12 4.49
C HIS A 126 -12.16 6.54 3.84
N LEU A 127 -12.56 5.90 2.74
CA LEU A 127 -13.88 6.10 2.13
C LEU A 127 -14.97 5.47 3.00
N VAL A 128 -14.73 4.28 3.55
CA VAL A 128 -15.66 3.66 4.51
C VAL A 128 -15.87 4.59 5.71
N GLU A 129 -14.80 5.17 6.25
CA GLU A 129 -14.88 6.15 7.34
C GLU A 129 -15.66 7.41 6.95
N TRP A 130 -15.40 7.99 5.77
CA TRP A 130 -16.15 9.14 5.24
C TRP A 130 -17.65 8.83 5.13
N ARG A 131 -18.00 7.68 4.56
CA ARG A 131 -19.40 7.27 4.40
C ARG A 131 -20.07 7.00 5.74
N VAL A 132 -19.43 6.26 6.65
CA VAL A 132 -19.97 6.04 8.00
C VAL A 132 -20.24 7.36 8.73
N ARG A 133 -19.37 8.37 8.59
CA ARG A 133 -19.62 9.70 9.16
C ARG A 133 -20.82 10.40 8.52
N ALA A 134 -21.02 10.30 7.21
CA ALA A 134 -22.20 10.88 6.55
C ALA A 134 -23.50 10.26 7.10
N TRP A 135 -23.53 8.94 7.24
CA TRP A 135 -24.66 8.20 7.82
C TRP A 135 -24.86 8.48 9.33
N ALA A 136 -23.78 8.69 10.08
CA ALA A 136 -23.84 9.13 11.47
C ALA A 136 -24.41 10.56 11.60
N LYS A 137 -24.02 11.47 10.71
CA LYS A 137 -24.56 12.84 10.66
C LYS A 137 -26.06 12.84 10.33
N ALA A 138 -26.53 11.85 9.58
CA ALA A 138 -27.96 11.64 9.30
C ALA A 138 -28.73 11.00 10.47
N GLY A 139 -28.08 10.69 11.60
CA GLY A 139 -28.74 10.17 12.81
C GLY A 139 -28.98 8.66 12.80
N VAL A 140 -28.38 7.91 11.86
CA VAL A 140 -28.63 6.46 11.73
C VAL A 140 -28.03 5.63 12.87
N TYR A 141 -26.98 6.11 13.52
CA TYR A 141 -26.34 5.42 14.64
C TYR A 141 -26.78 6.02 15.98
N PRO A 142 -27.51 5.28 16.83
CA PRO A 142 -27.98 5.79 18.11
C PRO A 142 -26.83 6.26 19.01
N GLY A 143 -26.97 7.46 19.57
CA GLY A 143 -25.99 8.04 20.48
C GLY A 143 -24.68 8.49 19.82
N VAL A 144 -24.62 8.55 18.49
CA VAL A 144 -23.47 9.07 17.74
C VAL A 144 -23.90 10.32 16.98
N SER A 145 -23.16 11.41 17.13
CA SER A 145 -23.33 12.62 16.32
C SER A 145 -21.99 13.12 15.77
N ILE A 146 -22.05 13.77 14.61
CA ILE A 146 -20.86 14.32 13.93
C ILE A 146 -20.84 15.82 14.10
N VAL A 147 -19.71 16.34 14.57
CA VAL A 147 -19.41 17.77 14.69
C VAL A 147 -18.58 18.20 13.49
N GLY A 148 -19.05 19.21 12.78
CA GLY A 148 -18.40 19.74 11.59
C GLY A 148 -19.06 19.30 10.29
N ASP A 149 -18.43 19.66 9.18
CA ASP A 149 -18.95 19.31 7.87
C ASP A 149 -18.47 17.94 7.39
N VAL A 150 -19.34 17.23 6.68
CA VAL A 150 -19.00 15.95 6.04
C VAL A 150 -19.20 16.17 4.56
N PRO A 151 -18.16 15.99 3.72
CA PRO A 151 -18.27 16.20 2.28
C PRO A 151 -19.45 15.41 1.71
N LEU A 152 -20.27 16.08 0.90
CA LEU A 152 -21.41 15.46 0.24
C LEU A 152 -20.91 14.46 -0.80
N ALA A 153 -21.45 13.23 -0.80
CA ALA A 153 -21.13 12.31 -1.89
C ALA A 153 -21.88 12.68 -3.17
N MET A 154 -21.11 12.84 -4.25
CA MET A 154 -21.63 13.01 -5.59
C MET A 154 -21.49 11.70 -6.36
N PRO A 155 -22.42 11.39 -7.30
CA PRO A 155 -22.25 10.27 -8.22
C PRO A 155 -20.86 10.23 -8.86
N LEU A 156 -20.29 11.39 -9.21
CA LEU A 156 -18.95 11.48 -9.77
C LEU A 156 -17.84 10.90 -8.86
N HIS A 157 -18.00 10.95 -7.54
CA HIS A 157 -17.03 10.37 -6.60
C HIS A 157 -16.96 8.84 -6.73
N ASP A 158 -18.08 8.18 -7.00
CA ASP A 158 -18.14 6.72 -7.22
C ASP A 158 -17.37 6.29 -8.48
N ALA A 159 -17.33 7.15 -9.51
CA ALA A 159 -16.52 6.93 -10.71
C ALA A 159 -15.03 6.84 -10.40
N LEU A 160 -14.55 7.68 -9.48
CA LEU A 160 -13.16 7.70 -9.01
C LEU A 160 -12.81 6.37 -8.31
N VAL A 161 -13.65 5.95 -7.37
CA VAL A 161 -13.44 4.70 -6.61
C VAL A 161 -13.43 3.49 -7.52
N LYS A 162 -14.41 3.37 -8.42
CA LYS A 162 -14.45 2.28 -9.41
C LYS A 162 -13.23 2.27 -10.32
N ARG A 163 -12.71 3.45 -10.70
CA ARG A 163 -11.50 3.54 -11.54
C ARG A 163 -10.25 3.12 -10.78
N GLU A 164 -10.12 3.55 -9.53
CA GLU A 164 -9.02 3.13 -8.66
C GLU A 164 -9.01 1.61 -8.46
N MET A 165 -10.16 1.01 -8.09
CA MET A 165 -10.28 -0.43 -7.85
C MET A 165 -9.96 -1.28 -9.09
N ASN A 166 -10.33 -0.80 -10.29
CA ASN A 166 -9.99 -1.46 -11.55
C ASN A 166 -8.51 -1.29 -11.92
N ALA A 167 -7.88 -0.16 -11.60
CA ALA A 167 -6.47 0.08 -11.88
C ALA A 167 -5.55 -0.85 -11.06
N SER A 168 -5.94 -1.18 -9.82
CA SER A 168 -5.23 -2.12 -8.95
C SER A 168 -5.37 -3.59 -9.34
N SER A 169 -6.16 -3.94 -10.35
CA SER A 169 -6.50 -5.33 -10.72
C SER A 169 -5.70 -5.91 -11.91
N PHE A 170 -4.58 -5.30 -12.32
CA PHE A 170 -3.77 -5.82 -13.43
C PHE A 170 -2.89 -7.01 -13.01
N SER A 171 -3.32 -8.20 -13.42
CA SER A 171 -2.60 -9.48 -13.37
C SER A 171 -1.45 -9.50 -14.39
N LEU A 172 -0.22 -9.70 -13.92
CA LEU A 172 0.85 -10.30 -14.72
C LEU A 172 0.41 -11.71 -15.14
N ALA A 173 0.71 -12.08 -16.37
CA ALA A 173 0.30 -13.36 -16.96
C ALA A 173 0.83 -14.56 -16.15
N GLY A 174 -0.07 -15.42 -15.66
CA GLY A 174 0.23 -16.83 -15.41
C GLY A 174 0.62 -17.25 -13.99
N ILE A 175 0.77 -16.36 -13.02
CA ILE A 175 0.96 -16.73 -11.62
C ILE A 175 -0.28 -16.27 -10.85
N ARG A 176 -1.04 -17.22 -10.28
CA ARG A 176 -1.98 -16.92 -9.20
C ARG A 176 -1.14 -16.49 -8.01
N VAL A 177 -0.80 -15.20 -7.95
CA VAL A 177 -0.39 -14.57 -6.71
C VAL A 177 -1.66 -14.55 -5.85
N GLU A 178 -1.65 -15.28 -4.75
CA GLU A 178 -2.68 -15.14 -3.73
C GLU A 178 -2.87 -13.64 -3.46
N ALA A 179 -4.12 -13.17 -3.57
CA ALA A 179 -4.44 -11.76 -3.48
C ALA A 179 -3.66 -11.11 -2.31
N PRO A 180 -2.90 -10.03 -2.53
CA PRO A 180 -2.03 -9.49 -1.50
C PRO A 180 -2.84 -9.13 -0.25
N PRO A 181 -2.22 -9.21 0.95
CA PRO A 181 -2.94 -9.11 2.22
C PRO A 181 -3.71 -7.78 2.32
N ARG A 182 -5.02 -7.89 2.59
CA ARG A 182 -6.11 -6.90 2.53
C ARG A 182 -5.96 -5.64 3.42
N HIS A 183 -4.84 -4.93 3.33
CA HIS A 183 -4.57 -3.71 4.08
C HIS A 183 -3.56 -2.81 3.35
N TRP A 184 -3.76 -2.59 2.06
CA TRP A 184 -3.10 -1.46 1.44
C TRP A 184 -3.70 -0.18 2.04
N VAL A 185 -3.09 0.25 3.16
CA VAL A 185 -3.01 1.65 3.52
C VAL A 185 -2.36 2.33 2.32
N SER A 186 -2.95 3.43 1.88
CA SER A 186 -2.57 4.23 0.72
C SER A 186 -2.97 3.64 -0.64
N SER A 187 -4.13 4.10 -1.12
CA SER A 187 -4.20 4.55 -2.51
C SER A 187 -2.95 5.40 -2.76
N HIS A 188 -2.00 4.87 -3.53
CA HIS A 188 -0.78 5.62 -3.83
C HIS A 188 -1.21 6.98 -4.40
N PRO A 189 -0.72 8.12 -3.87
CA PRO A 189 -1.21 9.43 -4.30
C PRO A 189 -1.25 9.62 -5.83
N ILE A 190 -0.32 8.97 -6.52
CA ILE A 190 -0.21 8.92 -7.99
C ILE A 190 -1.34 8.10 -8.64
N SER A 191 -1.70 6.93 -8.07
CA SER A 191 -2.77 6.10 -8.63
C SER A 191 -4.13 6.78 -8.49
N VAL A 192 -4.37 7.46 -7.37
CA VAL A 192 -5.56 8.29 -7.15
C VAL A 192 -5.60 9.46 -8.13
N LEU A 193 -4.47 10.16 -8.29
CA LEU A 193 -4.37 11.27 -9.23
C LEU A 193 -4.62 10.82 -10.66
N ARG A 194 -4.09 9.66 -11.07
CA ARG A 194 -4.36 9.05 -12.37
C ARG A 194 -5.83 8.69 -12.53
N ALA A 195 -6.42 8.02 -11.55
CA ALA A 195 -7.83 7.64 -11.61
C ALA A 195 -8.72 8.88 -11.76
N ALA A 196 -8.43 9.94 -11.01
CA ALA A 196 -9.12 11.23 -11.12
C ALA A 196 -8.91 11.87 -12.48
N ALA A 197 -7.68 11.88 -13.01
CA ALA A 197 -7.36 12.34 -14.36
C ALA A 197 -8.18 11.62 -15.43
N GLU A 198 -8.27 10.29 -15.36
CA GLU A 198 -9.08 9.49 -16.28
C GLU A 198 -10.58 9.81 -16.17
N VAL A 199 -11.08 10.03 -14.95
CA VAL A 199 -12.47 10.42 -14.70
C VAL A 199 -12.76 11.80 -15.29
N VAL A 200 -11.95 12.82 -14.97
CA VAL A 200 -12.17 14.18 -15.50
C VAL A 200 -12.07 14.19 -17.03
N ARG A 201 -11.15 13.41 -17.62
CA ARG A 201 -11.07 13.21 -19.07
C ARG A 201 -12.34 12.62 -19.66
N ALA A 202 -12.83 11.53 -19.08
CA ALA A 202 -14.04 10.85 -19.54
C ALA A 202 -15.28 11.75 -19.43
N GLN A 203 -15.26 12.71 -18.52
CA GLN A 203 -16.30 13.72 -18.35
C GLN A 203 -16.04 15.01 -19.12
N GLY A 204 -14.94 15.15 -19.87
CA GLY A 204 -14.57 16.39 -20.58
C GLY A 204 -14.31 17.58 -19.64
N LEU A 205 -13.87 17.33 -18.41
CA LEU A 205 -13.47 18.35 -17.41
C LEU A 205 -11.98 18.69 -17.58
N PRO A 206 -11.55 19.92 -17.24
CA PRO A 206 -10.14 20.29 -17.19
C PRO A 206 -9.37 19.40 -16.19
N PHE A 207 -8.07 19.18 -16.45
CA PHE A 207 -7.24 18.39 -15.55
C PHE A 207 -7.15 18.97 -14.13
N ALA A 208 -7.18 20.30 -14.00
CA ALA A 208 -7.21 20.99 -12.71
C ALA A 208 -8.36 20.53 -11.79
N ASP A 209 -9.47 20.05 -12.36
CA ASP A 209 -10.60 19.52 -11.60
C ASP A 209 -10.31 18.15 -10.95
N ALA A 210 -9.24 17.45 -11.36
CA ALA A 210 -8.85 16.17 -10.76
C ALA A 210 -8.52 16.36 -9.27
N ARG A 211 -7.78 17.41 -8.90
CA ARG A 211 -7.47 17.68 -7.49
C ARG A 211 -8.72 17.97 -6.68
N ARG A 212 -9.65 18.77 -7.24
CA ARG A 212 -10.93 19.05 -6.60
C ARG A 212 -11.71 17.76 -6.37
N LEU A 213 -11.83 16.92 -7.40
CA LEU A 213 -12.52 15.62 -7.32
C LEU A 213 -11.94 14.71 -6.23
N ILE A 214 -10.61 14.65 -6.12
CA ILE A 214 -9.91 13.86 -5.11
C ILE A 214 -10.23 14.36 -3.70
N THR A 215 -10.14 15.68 -3.48
CA THR A 215 -10.45 16.30 -2.19
C THR A 215 -11.93 16.16 -1.82
N GLU A 216 -12.84 16.39 -2.77
CA GLU A 216 -14.30 16.23 -2.56
C GLU A 216 -14.69 14.77 -2.27
N ALA A 217 -13.98 13.80 -2.85
CA ALA A 217 -14.14 12.38 -2.56
C ALA A 217 -13.47 11.93 -1.25
N GLY A 218 -12.84 12.83 -0.50
CA GLY A 218 -12.25 12.55 0.81
C GLY A 218 -10.85 11.94 0.78
N TYR A 219 -10.18 11.93 -0.37
CA TYR A 219 -8.77 11.54 -0.47
C TYR A 219 -7.86 12.71 -0.08
N VAL A 220 -6.77 12.40 0.61
CA VAL A 220 -5.72 13.36 0.97
C VAL A 220 -4.50 13.08 0.11
N LEU A 221 -4.16 14.03 -0.76
CA LEU A 221 -2.87 14.01 -1.45
C LEU A 221 -1.81 14.72 -0.60
N PRO A 222 -0.55 14.26 -0.63
CA PRO A 222 0.58 15.02 -0.07
C PRO A 222 0.59 16.43 -0.66
N GLU A 223 0.85 17.46 0.15
CA GLU A 223 0.92 18.85 -0.32
C GLU A 223 1.94 19.03 -1.46
N GLN A 224 2.99 18.22 -1.42
CA GLN A 224 4.06 18.18 -2.42
C GLN A 224 3.56 17.68 -3.78
N LEU A 225 2.51 16.84 -3.83
CA LEU A 225 1.97 16.31 -5.07
C LEU A 225 1.07 17.36 -5.75
N GLY A 226 1.63 18.06 -6.75
CA GLY A 226 0.95 19.11 -7.52
C GLY A 226 0.07 18.57 -8.65
N VAL A 227 -0.92 19.36 -9.07
CA VAL A 227 -1.68 19.16 -10.32
C VAL A 227 -1.53 20.46 -11.10
N PRO A 228 -0.65 20.52 -12.11
CA PRO A 228 -0.35 21.76 -12.82
C PRO A 228 -1.60 22.28 -13.54
N GLU A 229 -1.84 23.59 -13.50
CA GLU A 229 -2.97 24.20 -14.22
C GLU A 229 -2.86 24.00 -15.74
N ASN A 230 -1.64 23.82 -16.25
CA ASN A 230 -1.30 23.62 -17.65
C ASN A 230 -1.11 22.14 -18.05
N ALA A 231 -1.39 21.19 -17.17
CA ALA A 231 -1.26 19.77 -17.47
C ALA A 231 -2.19 19.34 -18.60
N VAL A 232 -1.63 18.60 -19.57
CA VAL A 232 -2.37 18.14 -20.76
C VAL A 232 -2.76 16.69 -20.56
N LEU A 233 -4.07 16.47 -20.44
CA LEU A 233 -4.72 15.17 -20.17
C LEU A 233 -4.31 13.99 -21.07
N GLY A 234 -3.86 14.27 -22.30
CA GLY A 234 -3.36 13.25 -23.22
C GLY A 234 -1.89 12.90 -22.98
N ASP A 235 -1.08 13.93 -22.73
CA ASP A 235 0.38 13.82 -22.71
C ASP A 235 0.91 13.43 -21.33
N ASP A 236 0.19 13.80 -20.25
CA ASP A 236 0.64 13.58 -18.87
C ASP A 236 0.11 12.26 -18.27
N LEU A 237 -0.92 11.66 -18.85
CA LEU A 237 -1.50 10.41 -18.34
C LEU A 237 -0.48 9.24 -18.32
N PRO A 238 0.41 9.08 -19.33
CA PRO A 238 1.50 8.10 -19.26
C PRO A 238 2.46 8.35 -18.08
N LEU A 239 2.68 9.61 -17.68
CA LEU A 239 3.58 9.99 -16.58
C LEU A 239 3.05 9.60 -15.20
N LEU A 240 1.74 9.35 -15.09
CA LEU A 240 1.07 8.96 -13.84
C LEU A 240 0.94 7.43 -13.69
N ARG A 241 1.71 6.65 -14.47
CA ARG A 241 1.80 5.19 -14.30
C ARG A 241 2.73 4.84 -13.14
N THR A 242 2.26 3.94 -12.27
CA THR A 242 3.07 3.28 -11.25
C THR A 242 3.25 1.81 -11.64
N GLU A 243 4.50 1.38 -11.83
CA GLU A 243 4.87 0.00 -11.49
C GLU A 243 5.07 -0.06 -9.96
N ASP A 244 4.59 -1.14 -9.32
CA ASP A 244 4.64 -1.34 -7.86
C ASP A 244 6.07 -1.42 -7.29
N GLN A 245 7.10 -1.42 -8.14
CA GLN A 245 8.52 -1.44 -7.75
C GLN A 245 9.18 -0.04 -7.73
N LEU A 246 8.42 1.03 -7.97
CA LEU A 246 8.95 2.38 -8.24
C LEU A 246 9.02 3.32 -7.04
N VAL A 247 8.66 2.90 -5.83
CA VAL A 247 8.72 3.77 -4.64
C VAL A 247 9.12 2.96 -3.41
N GLU A 248 10.29 3.24 -2.82
CA GLU A 248 10.55 2.87 -1.43
C GLU A 248 10.74 4.13 -0.58
N LYS A 249 10.03 4.17 0.55
CA LYS A 249 10.19 5.09 1.68
C LYS A 249 10.32 6.57 1.29
N HIS A 250 9.18 7.26 1.37
CA HIS A 250 8.96 8.70 1.16
C HIS A 250 8.60 9.07 -0.29
N PRO A 251 7.36 9.53 -0.53
CA PRO A 251 6.93 9.92 -1.86
C PRO A 251 7.77 11.13 -2.26
N VAL A 252 8.41 11.12 -3.44
CA VAL A 252 8.78 12.29 -4.27
C VAL A 252 10.03 12.04 -5.15
N THR A 253 11.03 11.26 -4.74
CA THR A 253 12.25 11.07 -5.57
C THR A 253 12.11 9.94 -6.59
N LEU A 254 12.28 10.22 -7.89
CA LEU A 254 12.19 9.23 -8.96
C LEU A 254 13.55 8.67 -9.37
N ARG A 255 13.59 7.38 -9.73
CA ARG A 255 14.75 6.76 -10.36
C ARG A 255 14.96 7.33 -11.77
N PRO A 256 16.20 7.72 -12.16
CA PRO A 256 16.46 8.23 -13.51
C PRO A 256 16.06 7.28 -14.65
N ALA A 257 16.22 5.96 -14.47
CA ALA A 257 15.81 4.96 -15.44
C ALA A 257 14.30 5.04 -15.77
N VAL A 258 13.48 5.30 -14.75
CA VAL A 258 12.02 5.44 -14.89
C VAL A 258 11.68 6.70 -15.67
N VAL A 259 12.38 7.78 -15.38
CA VAL A 259 12.21 9.05 -16.11
C VAL A 259 12.58 8.89 -17.58
N MET A 260 13.64 8.14 -17.89
CA MET A 260 14.04 7.83 -19.27
C MET A 260 13.04 6.92 -19.98
N GLN A 261 12.51 5.91 -19.29
CA GLN A 261 11.46 5.05 -19.83
C GLN A 261 10.19 5.87 -20.14
N LEU A 262 9.75 6.71 -19.20
CA LEU A 262 8.61 7.61 -19.40
C LEU A 262 8.83 8.56 -20.57
N ALA A 263 10.04 9.10 -20.72
CA ALA A 263 10.38 9.97 -21.83
C ALA A 263 10.39 9.24 -23.18
N SER A 264 10.90 8.01 -23.23
CA SER A 264 10.85 7.14 -24.41
C SER A 264 9.40 6.80 -24.79
N GLU A 265 8.58 6.38 -23.84
CA GLU A 265 7.17 6.02 -24.05
C GLU A 265 6.32 7.23 -24.47
N ALA A 266 6.54 8.40 -23.86
CA ALA A 266 5.84 9.64 -24.20
C ALA A 266 6.35 10.29 -25.49
N GLY A 267 7.53 9.90 -25.98
CA GLY A 267 8.20 10.54 -27.11
C GLY A 267 8.58 12.00 -26.85
N LEU A 268 8.85 12.35 -25.58
CA LEU A 268 9.19 13.71 -25.16
C LEU A 268 10.66 13.80 -24.72
N PRO A 269 11.33 14.95 -24.91
CA PRO A 269 12.69 15.15 -24.42
C PRO A 269 12.79 15.01 -22.88
N LEU A 270 13.92 14.47 -22.40
CA LEU A 270 14.18 14.29 -20.97
C LEU A 270 13.96 15.57 -20.14
N PRO A 271 14.48 16.76 -20.52
CA PRO A 271 14.25 17.98 -19.74
C PRO A 271 12.77 18.37 -19.62
N GLU A 272 11.97 18.08 -20.65
CA GLU A 272 10.53 18.36 -20.65
C GLU A 272 9.78 17.43 -19.70
N ILE A 273 10.10 16.13 -19.73
CA ILE A 273 9.53 15.13 -18.83
C ILE A 273 9.90 15.43 -17.38
N VAL A 274 11.15 15.81 -17.12
CA VAL A 274 11.61 16.20 -15.79
C VAL A 274 10.90 17.45 -15.29
N ALA A 275 10.69 18.46 -16.16
CA ALA A 275 9.93 19.64 -15.79
C ALA A 275 8.47 19.30 -15.46
N ARG A 276 7.83 18.43 -16.25
CA ARG A 276 6.46 17.94 -16.00
C ARG A 276 6.38 17.17 -14.70
N LEU A 277 7.24 16.17 -14.48
CA LEU A 277 7.31 15.41 -13.22
C LEU A 277 7.60 16.33 -12.02
N GLY A 278 8.48 17.31 -12.17
CA GLY A 278 8.74 18.35 -11.16
C GLY A 278 7.49 19.15 -10.80
N SER A 279 6.63 19.46 -11.77
CA SER A 279 5.36 20.15 -11.52
C SER A 279 4.31 19.29 -10.79
N TYR A 280 4.45 17.96 -10.87
CA TYR A 280 3.71 17.00 -10.02
C TYR A 280 4.35 16.82 -8.65
N GLY A 281 5.48 17.47 -8.37
CA GLY A 281 6.18 17.39 -7.09
C GLY A 281 7.29 16.35 -7.05
N PHE A 282 7.58 15.65 -8.15
CA PHE A 282 8.66 14.68 -8.17
C PHE A 282 10.03 15.36 -8.24
N THR A 283 11.00 14.81 -7.53
CA THR A 283 12.40 15.24 -7.58
C THR A 283 13.25 14.15 -8.21
N LEU A 284 14.42 14.54 -8.67
CA LEU A 284 15.47 13.62 -9.09
C LEU A 284 16.61 13.67 -8.09
N PRO A 285 17.40 12.59 -7.98
CA PRO A 285 18.62 12.63 -7.19
C PRO A 285 19.60 13.71 -7.69
N ASP A 286 20.27 14.41 -6.78
CA ASP A 286 21.20 15.51 -7.09
C ASP A 286 22.39 15.10 -7.99
N TRP A 287 22.69 13.81 -8.05
CA TRP A 287 23.74 13.24 -8.92
C TRP A 287 23.27 13.01 -10.36
N PHE A 288 21.97 13.11 -10.66
CA PHE A 288 21.45 12.95 -12.02
C PHE A 288 21.04 14.31 -12.59
N VAL A 289 21.55 14.66 -13.77
CA VAL A 289 21.11 15.85 -14.51
C VAL A 289 20.77 15.48 -15.94
N PRO A 290 19.49 15.55 -16.34
CA PRO A 290 19.01 15.00 -17.60
C PRO A 290 19.78 15.55 -18.81
N GLY A 291 20.31 14.63 -19.61
CA GLY A 291 20.90 14.92 -20.91
C GLY A 291 19.86 15.32 -21.95
N ALA A 292 20.34 15.75 -23.13
CA ALA A 292 19.46 16.07 -24.26
C ALA A 292 18.98 14.84 -25.04
N SER A 293 19.74 13.73 -24.97
CA SER A 293 19.50 12.50 -25.73
C SER A 293 18.81 11.44 -24.86
N LEU A 294 17.93 10.64 -25.46
CA LEU A 294 17.40 9.43 -24.83
C LEU A 294 18.31 8.22 -25.12
N PRO A 295 18.44 7.27 -24.19
CA PRO A 295 19.10 6.01 -24.48
C PRO A 295 18.30 5.19 -25.49
N ASP A 296 19.02 4.40 -26.28
CA ASP A 296 18.48 3.29 -27.05
C ASP A 296 17.95 2.17 -26.13
N ASP A 297 17.00 1.36 -26.62
CA ASP A 297 16.30 0.32 -25.85
C ASP A 297 17.26 -0.66 -25.14
N GLY A 298 18.42 -0.93 -25.74
CA GLY A 298 19.47 -1.77 -25.16
C GLY A 298 20.04 -1.20 -23.86
N VAL A 299 20.26 0.12 -23.79
CA VAL A 299 20.77 0.81 -22.59
C VAL A 299 19.67 0.95 -21.54
N LEU A 300 18.41 1.19 -21.94
CA LEU A 300 17.27 1.21 -21.01
C LEU A 300 17.10 -0.14 -20.28
N GLY A 301 17.28 -1.26 -20.99
CA GLY A 301 17.25 -2.60 -20.39
C GLY A 301 18.37 -2.83 -19.36
N VAL A 302 19.54 -2.23 -19.56
CA VAL A 302 20.64 -2.25 -18.57
C VAL A 302 20.30 -1.41 -17.36
N LEU A 303 19.79 -0.20 -17.57
CA LEU A 303 19.39 0.73 -16.51
C LEU A 303 18.23 0.19 -15.66
N ALA A 304 17.32 -0.59 -16.24
CA ALA A 304 16.24 -1.25 -15.51
C ALA A 304 16.76 -2.29 -14.50
N GLN A 305 17.93 -2.87 -14.74
CA GLN A 305 18.61 -3.78 -13.82
C GLN A 305 19.38 -3.03 -12.70
N TRP A 306 19.36 -1.69 -12.68
CA TRP A 306 20.05 -0.89 -11.68
C TRP A 306 19.17 -0.59 -10.46
N GLY A 307 19.77 -0.69 -9.28
CA GLY A 307 19.14 -0.28 -8.01
C GLY A 307 19.01 1.24 -7.86
N TRP A 308 18.43 1.67 -6.73
CA TRP A 308 18.00 3.04 -6.45
C TRP A 308 19.10 4.08 -6.20
N GLU A 309 20.33 3.66 -5.86
CA GLU A 309 21.28 4.53 -5.16
C GLU A 309 22.39 5.17 -6.01
N GLY A 310 22.27 5.18 -7.34
CA GLY A 310 23.02 6.14 -8.16
C GLY A 310 24.55 5.99 -8.21
N LEU A 311 25.09 4.93 -7.65
CA LEU A 311 26.48 4.56 -7.84
C LEU A 311 26.50 3.49 -8.92
N THR A 312 27.32 3.71 -9.93
CA THR A 312 27.54 2.79 -11.04
C THR A 312 27.65 1.37 -10.49
N PRO A 313 26.67 0.48 -10.69
CA PRO A 313 26.94 -0.92 -10.48
C PRO A 313 27.78 -1.27 -11.71
N VAL A 314 29.09 -1.20 -11.51
CA VAL A 314 30.12 -1.69 -12.41
C VAL A 314 29.75 -3.07 -13.01
N PRO A 315 29.11 -4.02 -12.27
CA PRO A 315 28.77 -5.34 -12.82
C PRO A 315 27.78 -5.34 -14.00
N PRO A 316 26.56 -4.76 -13.95
CA PRO A 316 25.63 -4.79 -15.09
C PRO A 316 26.18 -4.10 -16.34
N LEU A 317 27.01 -3.07 -16.19
CA LEU A 317 27.72 -2.47 -17.33
C LEU A 317 28.68 -3.45 -18.00
N VAL A 318 29.51 -4.14 -17.21
CA VAL A 318 30.48 -5.11 -17.74
C VAL A 318 29.79 -6.34 -18.31
N VAL A 319 28.73 -6.85 -17.66
CA VAL A 319 27.93 -7.96 -18.19
C VAL A 319 27.32 -7.61 -19.54
N HIS A 320 26.73 -6.42 -19.67
CA HIS A 320 26.16 -5.97 -20.93
C HIS A 320 27.23 -5.77 -22.01
N ALA A 321 28.32 -5.07 -21.68
CA ALA A 321 29.46 -4.86 -22.58
C ALA A 321 30.00 -6.18 -23.14
N ARG A 322 30.13 -7.21 -22.31
CA ARG A 322 30.53 -8.56 -22.74
C ARG A 322 29.51 -9.23 -23.64
N ALA A 323 28.22 -9.09 -23.33
CA ALA A 323 27.14 -9.70 -24.11
C ALA A 323 26.99 -9.08 -25.51
N THR A 324 27.21 -7.76 -25.63
CA THR A 324 27.06 -7.02 -26.89
C THR A 324 28.38 -6.83 -27.65
N GLY A 325 29.52 -7.04 -26.98
CA GLY A 325 30.84 -6.71 -27.51
C GLY A 325 31.15 -5.21 -27.52
N GLU A 326 30.36 -4.38 -26.81
CA GLU A 326 30.62 -2.95 -26.66
C GLU A 326 31.75 -2.68 -25.65
N ASP A 327 32.44 -1.54 -25.81
CA ASP A 327 33.48 -1.10 -24.88
C ASP A 327 32.85 -0.40 -23.66
N VAL A 328 33.29 -0.79 -22.46
CA VAL A 328 32.79 -0.27 -21.19
C VAL A 328 33.03 1.24 -21.06
N THR A 329 34.18 1.75 -21.53
CA THR A 329 34.48 3.19 -21.52
C THR A 329 33.50 3.96 -22.39
N HIS A 330 33.15 3.43 -23.56
CA HIS A 330 32.15 4.00 -24.44
C HIS A 330 30.75 4.03 -23.80
N MET A 331 30.35 2.97 -23.10
CA MET A 331 29.07 2.93 -22.37
C MET A 331 29.01 3.94 -21.22
N VAL A 332 30.10 4.09 -20.46
CA VAL A 332 30.21 5.12 -19.41
C VAL A 332 30.05 6.51 -20.03
N ALA A 333 30.71 6.80 -21.14
CA ALA A 333 30.56 8.08 -21.84
C ALA A 333 29.12 8.34 -22.32
N LYS A 334 28.42 7.33 -22.84
CA LYS A 334 26.99 7.42 -23.18
C LYS A 334 26.13 7.77 -21.95
N LEU A 335 26.39 7.14 -20.80
CA LEU A 335 25.64 7.41 -19.58
C LEU A 335 25.87 8.82 -19.02
N GLU A 336 27.10 9.34 -19.14
CA GLU A 336 27.37 10.75 -18.86
C GLU A 336 26.58 11.68 -19.79
N GLU A 337 26.48 11.35 -21.09
CA GLU A 337 25.64 12.08 -22.05
C GLU A 337 24.15 12.08 -21.64
N PHE A 338 23.65 10.96 -21.12
CA PHE A 338 22.26 10.83 -20.65
C PHE A 338 22.01 11.49 -19.29
N GLY A 339 23.05 11.89 -18.58
CA GLY A 339 22.94 12.71 -17.36
C GLY A 339 23.39 12.08 -16.05
N TYR A 340 23.93 10.86 -16.08
CA TYR A 340 24.51 10.23 -14.89
C TYR A 340 25.82 10.93 -14.50
N ARG A 341 25.81 11.79 -13.49
CA ARG A 341 27.03 12.45 -12.98
C ARG A 341 27.62 11.63 -11.83
N ARG A 342 28.95 11.73 -11.65
CA ARG A 342 29.74 10.98 -10.67
C ARG A 342 29.85 9.47 -10.96
N LEU A 343 29.98 9.07 -12.23
CA LEU A 343 30.49 7.75 -12.59
C LEU A 343 31.99 7.68 -12.27
N SER A 344 32.38 7.84 -10.99
CA SER A 344 33.76 8.09 -10.58
C SER A 344 34.64 6.84 -10.52
N ALA A 345 34.19 5.71 -11.05
CA ALA A 345 35.03 4.55 -11.28
C ALA A 345 34.77 4.05 -12.70
N VAL A 346 35.74 4.23 -13.60
CA VAL A 346 35.90 3.30 -14.70
C VAL A 346 36.05 1.92 -14.04
N PRO A 347 35.23 0.93 -14.39
CA PRO A 347 35.42 -0.44 -13.91
C PRO A 347 36.89 -0.83 -14.04
N PRO A 348 37.49 -1.51 -13.05
CA PRO A 348 38.79 -2.14 -13.27
C PRO A 348 38.71 -2.92 -14.59
N ALA A 349 39.63 -2.66 -15.51
CA ALA A 349 39.59 -3.24 -16.87
C ALA A 349 39.71 -4.77 -16.87
N ASP A 350 39.91 -5.38 -15.70
CA ASP A 350 40.24 -6.77 -15.45
C ASP A 350 39.24 -7.49 -14.52
N LEU A 351 37.97 -7.09 -14.47
CA LEU A 351 36.96 -7.87 -13.73
C LEU A 351 36.92 -9.31 -14.26
N SER A 352 37.19 -10.27 -13.38
CA SER A 352 37.06 -11.69 -13.68
C SER A 352 35.60 -12.16 -13.57
N ASP A 353 35.30 -13.36 -14.08
CA ASP A 353 34.00 -13.99 -13.86
C ASP A 353 33.75 -14.25 -12.36
N THR A 354 34.81 -14.49 -11.59
CA THR A 354 34.75 -14.63 -10.14
C THR A 354 34.37 -13.30 -9.48
N ASP A 355 34.89 -12.17 -9.96
CA ASP A 355 34.52 -10.85 -9.45
C ASP A 355 33.04 -10.55 -9.71
N LEU A 356 32.54 -10.85 -10.92
CA LEU A 356 31.11 -10.68 -11.23
C LEU A 356 30.23 -11.54 -10.32
N LYS A 357 30.61 -12.80 -10.07
CA LYS A 357 29.90 -13.65 -9.13
C LYS A 357 29.93 -13.08 -7.71
N LEU A 358 31.09 -12.64 -7.24
CA LEU A 358 31.25 -12.04 -5.91
C LEU A 358 30.45 -10.74 -5.72
N MET A 359 30.17 -9.99 -6.79
CA MET A 359 29.37 -8.75 -6.75
C MET A 359 27.86 -8.99 -6.90
N SER A 360 27.45 -10.20 -7.29
CA SER A 360 26.04 -10.60 -7.37
C SER A 360 25.53 -11.04 -6.00
N ARG A 361 24.34 -10.58 -5.59
CA ARG A 361 23.70 -10.96 -4.33
C ARG A 361 23.60 -12.48 -4.19
N ASP A 362 23.28 -13.14 -5.30
CA ASP A 362 22.99 -14.58 -5.37
C ASP A 362 24.22 -15.41 -5.80
N LEU A 363 25.41 -14.77 -5.91
CA LEU A 363 26.70 -15.37 -6.25
C LEU A 363 26.77 -16.05 -7.63
N ASP A 364 25.84 -15.72 -8.53
CA ASP A 364 25.73 -16.34 -9.86
C ASP A 364 26.30 -15.49 -10.99
N GLY A 365 26.68 -14.25 -10.70
CA GLY A 365 27.21 -13.29 -11.66
C GLY A 365 26.12 -12.60 -12.49
N THR A 366 24.89 -12.61 -11.98
CA THR A 366 23.72 -11.97 -12.59
C THR A 366 22.99 -11.07 -11.60
N ASN A 367 21.99 -10.33 -12.08
CA ASN A 367 21.14 -9.50 -11.24
C ASN A 367 20.35 -10.37 -10.24
N PRO A 368 20.21 -9.96 -8.97
CA PRO A 368 20.50 -8.63 -8.43
C PRO A 368 21.91 -8.46 -7.86
N TRP A 369 22.42 -7.23 -7.95
CA TRP A 369 23.78 -6.85 -7.57
C TRP A 369 23.84 -6.28 -6.15
N LEU A 370 24.96 -6.50 -5.45
CA LEU A 370 25.20 -5.90 -4.13
C LEU A 370 25.30 -4.37 -4.20
N ASN A 371 24.81 -3.70 -3.16
CA ASN A 371 24.93 -2.25 -3.01
C ASN A 371 26.32 -1.87 -2.47
N PRO A 372 27.15 -1.09 -3.19
CA PRO A 372 28.49 -0.72 -2.74
C PRO A 372 28.55 0.22 -1.53
N VAL A 373 27.46 0.93 -1.23
CA VAL A 373 27.39 1.87 -0.09
C VAL A 373 27.04 1.17 1.22
N GLN A 374 26.32 0.07 1.13
CA GLN A 374 25.94 -0.72 2.28
C GLN A 374 27.07 -1.67 2.63
N PRO A 375 27.35 -1.89 3.93
CA PRO A 375 28.25 -2.95 4.35
C PRO A 375 27.79 -4.30 3.78
N ILE A 376 28.67 -5.04 3.11
CA ILE A 376 28.34 -6.38 2.63
C ILE A 376 28.10 -7.31 3.83
N PRO A 377 27.00 -8.09 3.85
CA PRO A 377 26.74 -9.06 4.90
C PRO A 377 27.88 -10.08 5.04
N ARG A 378 28.32 -10.37 6.28
CA ARG A 378 29.41 -11.33 6.54
C ARG A 378 29.12 -12.71 5.94
N ALA A 379 27.88 -13.18 6.06
CA ALA A 379 27.44 -14.47 5.52
C ALA A 379 27.58 -14.55 3.98
N HIS A 380 27.41 -13.45 3.25
CA HIS A 380 27.66 -13.40 1.80
C HIS A 380 29.13 -13.75 1.48
N ILE A 381 30.07 -13.13 2.20
CA ILE A 381 31.51 -13.36 2.02
C ILE A 381 31.88 -14.80 2.40
N LEU A 382 31.29 -15.32 3.49
CA LEU A 382 31.55 -16.69 3.95
C LEU A 382 31.00 -17.73 2.96
N ARG A 383 29.83 -17.46 2.35
CA ARG A 383 29.27 -18.30 1.30
C ARG A 383 30.12 -18.27 0.04
N ALA A 384 30.57 -17.09 -0.37
CA ALA A 384 31.49 -16.94 -1.49
C ALA A 384 32.84 -17.64 -1.24
N ALA A 385 33.37 -17.57 -0.02
CA ALA A 385 34.59 -18.26 0.37
C ALA A 385 34.45 -19.78 0.23
N HIS A 386 33.32 -20.33 0.68
CA HIS A 386 32.97 -21.73 0.49
C HIS A 386 32.85 -22.10 -1.00
N ASP A 387 32.06 -21.35 -1.78
CA ASP A 387 31.74 -21.69 -3.16
C ASP A 387 32.93 -21.53 -4.12
N PHE A 388 33.82 -20.57 -3.83
CA PHE A 388 35.02 -20.31 -4.65
C PHE A 388 36.28 -21.01 -4.13
N GLY A 389 36.23 -21.64 -2.94
CA GLY A 389 37.40 -22.24 -2.30
C GLY A 389 38.50 -21.23 -1.96
N ALA A 390 38.12 -19.98 -1.68
CA ALA A 390 39.01 -18.87 -1.35
C ALA A 390 38.95 -18.52 0.14
N SER A 391 39.95 -17.81 0.67
CA SER A 391 39.87 -17.32 2.05
C SER A 391 38.92 -16.12 2.14
N PRO A 392 38.13 -15.98 3.22
CA PRO A 392 37.26 -14.81 3.43
C PRO A 392 38.03 -13.49 3.36
N GLN A 393 39.28 -13.47 3.85
CA GLN A 393 40.14 -12.28 3.83
C GLN A 393 40.51 -11.85 2.41
N ALA A 394 40.84 -12.80 1.52
CA ALA A 394 41.15 -12.49 0.13
C ALA A 394 39.93 -11.92 -0.61
N LEU A 395 38.72 -12.42 -0.31
CA LEU A 395 37.49 -11.89 -0.88
C LEU A 395 37.14 -10.50 -0.35
N VAL A 396 37.36 -10.22 0.94
CA VAL A 396 37.23 -8.88 1.53
C VAL A 396 38.19 -7.90 0.88
N GLU A 397 39.47 -8.26 0.75
CA GLU A 397 40.47 -7.42 0.08
C GLU A 397 40.07 -7.12 -1.36
N ARG A 398 39.56 -8.13 -2.08
CA ARG A 398 39.10 -7.94 -3.46
C ARG A 398 37.88 -7.02 -3.52
N LEU A 399 36.87 -7.22 -2.68
CA LEU A 399 35.68 -6.36 -2.61
C LEU A 399 36.03 -4.92 -2.22
N ALA A 400 37.01 -4.72 -1.32
CA ALA A 400 37.52 -3.40 -0.97
C ALA A 400 38.20 -2.70 -2.17
N GLN A 401 39.01 -3.44 -2.95
CA GLN A 401 39.60 -2.93 -4.21
C GLN A 401 38.54 -2.55 -5.25
N LEU A 402 37.41 -3.29 -5.25
CA LEU A 402 36.25 -3.01 -6.10
C LEU A 402 35.37 -1.86 -5.58
N GLY A 403 35.72 -1.25 -4.44
CA GLY A 403 35.04 -0.09 -3.88
C GLY A 403 33.83 -0.39 -3.00
N TYR A 404 33.62 -1.65 -2.61
CA TYR A 404 32.56 -2.02 -1.67
C TYR A 404 32.95 -1.71 -0.23
N LYS A 405 31.96 -1.33 0.58
CA LYS A 405 32.12 -1.34 2.03
C LYS A 405 32.10 -2.77 2.54
N VAL A 406 33.22 -3.19 3.11
CA VAL A 406 33.42 -4.54 3.62
C VAL A 406 33.65 -4.53 5.14
N PRO A 407 33.31 -5.63 5.83
CA PRO A 407 33.69 -5.79 7.24
C PRO A 407 35.21 -5.87 7.40
N GLU A 408 35.70 -5.51 8.59
CA GLU A 408 37.13 -5.64 8.94
C GLU A 408 37.59 -7.10 8.75
N PRO A 409 38.71 -7.37 8.05
CA PRO A 409 39.15 -8.74 7.74
C PRO A 409 39.33 -9.64 8.97
N SER A 410 39.74 -9.05 10.09
CA SER A 410 39.95 -9.75 11.37
C SER A 410 38.64 -10.09 12.11
N SER A 411 37.52 -9.53 11.67
CA SER A 411 36.19 -9.82 12.24
C SER A 411 35.52 -11.05 11.64
N LEU A 412 36.07 -11.60 10.55
CA LEU A 412 35.55 -12.82 9.90
C LEU A 412 36.17 -14.08 10.51
N PRO A 413 35.40 -15.17 10.64
CA PRO A 413 35.94 -16.45 11.09
C PRO A 413 37.04 -16.94 10.15
N THR A 414 38.08 -17.53 10.73
CA THR A 414 39.17 -18.17 9.96
C THR A 414 38.82 -19.61 9.59
N GLU A 415 37.96 -20.26 10.38
CA GLU A 415 37.48 -21.60 10.10
C GLU A 415 36.30 -21.56 9.12
N PRO A 416 36.21 -22.51 8.17
CA PRO A 416 35.10 -22.58 7.23
C PRO A 416 33.79 -22.87 7.96
N ILE A 417 32.73 -22.16 7.59
CA ILE A 417 31.37 -22.49 8.04
C ILE A 417 30.88 -23.73 7.27
N PRO A 418 30.36 -24.76 7.95
CA PRO A 418 29.73 -25.92 7.29
C PRO A 418 28.62 -25.50 6.32
N VAL A 419 28.47 -26.20 5.19
CA VAL A 419 27.50 -25.82 4.17
C VAL A 419 26.05 -25.78 4.69
N ASP A 420 25.72 -26.66 5.63
CA ASP A 420 24.39 -26.75 6.26
C ASP A 420 24.11 -25.59 7.23
N ASP A 421 25.15 -24.92 7.72
CA ASP A 421 25.02 -23.77 8.62
C ASP A 421 24.57 -22.49 7.89
N PHE A 422 24.69 -22.43 6.56
CA PHE A 422 24.21 -21.28 5.79
C PHE A 422 22.69 -21.12 5.82
N ALA A 423 21.94 -22.21 6.01
CA ALA A 423 20.48 -22.12 6.17
C ALA A 423 20.12 -21.16 7.30
N VAL A 424 20.82 -21.27 8.42
CA VAL A 424 20.63 -20.43 9.61
C VAL A 424 21.11 -18.99 9.40
N LEU A 425 21.92 -18.71 8.39
CA LEU A 425 22.45 -17.37 8.09
C LEU A 425 21.63 -16.63 7.01
N SER A 426 20.63 -17.29 6.43
CA SER A 426 19.70 -16.75 5.44
C SER A 426 18.50 -16.10 6.12
N GLN A 427 17.94 -15.05 5.53
CA GLN A 427 16.67 -14.46 6.01
C GLN A 427 15.48 -15.38 5.77
N ASP A 428 15.53 -16.22 4.73
CA ASP A 428 14.47 -17.15 4.33
C ASP A 428 14.74 -18.58 4.80
N ASP A 429 15.77 -18.78 5.63
CA ASP A 429 16.20 -20.07 6.18
C ASP A 429 16.55 -21.15 5.13
N ASP A 430 16.82 -20.76 3.87
CA ASP A 430 17.00 -21.67 2.73
C ASP A 430 18.48 -21.86 2.30
N GLY A 431 19.38 -21.17 2.99
CA GLY A 431 20.82 -21.20 2.75
C GLY A 431 21.26 -20.36 1.55
N LYS A 432 20.43 -19.44 1.08
CA LYS A 432 20.71 -18.49 0.01
C LYS A 432 20.47 -17.06 0.48
N ALA A 433 20.91 -16.10 -0.32
CA ALA A 433 20.59 -14.70 -0.10
C ALA A 433 19.06 -14.47 -0.23
N PRO A 434 18.48 -13.48 0.47
CA PRO A 434 19.14 -12.46 1.27
C PRO A 434 19.68 -12.99 2.61
N TRP A 435 20.80 -12.43 3.07
CA TRP A 435 21.52 -12.87 4.27
C TRP A 435 21.12 -12.04 5.51
N LEU A 436 21.23 -12.64 6.69
CA LEU A 436 21.02 -11.90 7.95
C LEU A 436 22.11 -10.83 8.14
N GLU A 437 21.71 -9.64 8.55
CA GLU A 437 22.59 -8.51 8.85
C GLU A 437 22.71 -8.29 10.36
N ALA A 438 23.87 -7.78 10.79
CA ALA A 438 24.16 -7.55 12.21
C ALA A 438 23.44 -6.32 12.79
N ASP A 439 22.82 -5.49 11.94
CA ASP A 439 22.17 -4.25 12.38
C ASP A 439 20.78 -4.53 12.98
N GLY A 440 20.72 -4.54 14.30
CA GLY A 440 19.56 -4.14 15.13
C GLY A 440 18.33 -5.04 15.20
N ASP A 441 18.01 -5.82 14.17
CA ASP A 441 16.71 -6.52 14.08
C ASP A 441 16.74 -7.98 14.57
N LEU A 442 17.94 -8.55 14.80
CA LEU A 442 18.07 -9.90 15.32
C LEU A 442 17.73 -9.94 16.81
N ASN A 443 16.77 -10.79 17.17
CA ASN A 443 16.30 -10.97 18.54
C ASN A 443 15.98 -12.44 18.82
N ALA A 444 15.60 -12.74 20.07
CA ALA A 444 15.29 -14.09 20.53
C ALA A 444 14.24 -14.78 19.66
N THR A 445 13.29 -14.02 19.10
CA THR A 445 12.25 -14.60 18.27
C THR A 445 12.77 -14.98 16.89
N THR A 446 13.61 -14.14 16.26
CA THR A 446 14.27 -14.52 15.00
C THR A 446 15.04 -15.84 15.18
N ALA A 447 15.73 -16.01 16.31
CA ALA A 447 16.46 -17.24 16.61
C ALA A 447 15.52 -18.45 16.79
N ILE A 448 14.38 -18.27 17.46
CA ILE A 448 13.36 -19.32 17.64
C ILE A 448 12.71 -19.70 16.30
N THR A 449 12.37 -18.74 15.45
CA THR A 449 11.76 -19.04 14.14
C THR A 449 12.76 -19.72 13.20
N THR A 450 14.01 -19.26 13.20
CA THR A 450 15.12 -19.91 12.46
C THR A 450 15.32 -21.35 12.92
N ALA A 451 15.33 -21.58 14.25
CA ALA A 451 15.44 -22.90 14.85
C ALA A 451 14.31 -23.83 14.39
N LEU A 452 13.08 -23.34 14.32
CA LEU A 452 11.94 -24.10 13.82
C LEU A 452 12.06 -24.44 12.34
N HIS A 453 12.35 -23.46 11.47
CA HIS A 453 12.39 -23.67 10.02
C HIS A 453 13.55 -24.59 9.61
N THR A 454 14.68 -24.47 10.30
CA THR A 454 15.86 -25.32 10.05
C THR A 454 15.84 -26.64 10.81
N PHE A 455 14.86 -26.85 11.70
CA PHE A 455 14.76 -28.01 12.61
C PHE A 455 16.01 -28.20 13.50
N ARG A 456 16.57 -27.09 13.99
CA ARG A 456 17.78 -27.07 14.82
C ARG A 456 17.47 -26.54 16.21
N PRO A 457 18.18 -27.00 17.25
CA PRO A 457 18.07 -26.38 18.58
C PRO A 457 18.47 -24.91 18.53
N VAL A 458 17.77 -24.05 19.28
CA VAL A 458 18.04 -22.61 19.29
C VAL A 458 19.47 -22.25 19.70
N GLY A 459 20.07 -23.05 20.60
CA GLY A 459 21.47 -22.87 20.98
C GLY A 459 22.46 -23.17 19.84
N GLU A 460 22.10 -24.05 18.92
CA GLU A 460 22.90 -24.32 17.72
C GLU A 460 22.79 -23.16 16.72
N VAL A 461 21.58 -22.60 16.55
CA VAL A 461 21.35 -21.38 15.76
C VAL A 461 22.19 -20.23 16.28
N MET A 462 22.14 -19.98 17.60
CA MET A 462 22.93 -18.93 18.24
C MET A 462 24.43 -19.12 18.05
N ARG A 463 24.93 -20.35 18.23
CA ARG A 463 26.35 -20.65 17.98
C ARG A 463 26.76 -20.31 16.55
N VAL A 464 25.92 -20.63 15.55
CA VAL A 464 26.20 -20.33 14.14
C VAL A 464 26.22 -18.83 13.91
N TRP A 465 25.25 -18.08 14.44
CA TRP A 465 25.22 -16.62 14.33
C TRP A 465 26.44 -15.96 14.99
N GLU A 466 26.86 -16.42 16.17
CA GLU A 466 28.05 -15.93 16.86
C GLU A 466 29.33 -16.25 16.08
N THR A 467 29.44 -17.48 15.55
CA THR A 467 30.61 -17.92 14.77
C THR A 467 30.74 -17.13 13.46
N ALA A 468 29.62 -16.88 12.79
CA ALA A 468 29.57 -16.04 11.59
C ALA A 468 29.75 -14.55 11.90
N GLY A 469 29.74 -14.17 13.18
CA GLY A 469 29.81 -12.80 13.65
C GLY A 469 28.58 -11.97 13.24
N VAL A 470 27.44 -12.63 13.06
CA VAL A 470 26.14 -11.98 12.81
C VAL A 470 25.61 -11.36 14.11
N VAL A 471 25.89 -11.99 15.26
CA VAL A 471 25.62 -11.44 16.61
C VAL A 471 26.89 -11.52 17.45
N GLU A 472 27.06 -10.58 18.39
CA GLU A 472 28.18 -10.65 19.34
C GLU A 472 27.95 -11.77 20.36
N ALA A 473 29.00 -12.51 20.71
CA ALA A 473 28.90 -13.65 21.62
C ALA A 473 28.30 -13.23 22.97
N GLY A 474 27.22 -13.89 23.38
CA GLY A 474 26.52 -13.60 24.64
C GLY A 474 25.74 -12.27 24.66
N SER A 475 25.64 -11.55 23.54
CA SER A 475 24.85 -10.31 23.44
C SER A 475 23.33 -10.56 23.47
N MET A 476 22.89 -11.74 23.05
CA MET A 476 21.49 -12.15 23.02
C MET A 476 21.25 -13.30 24.00
N ARG A 477 20.37 -13.06 24.98
CA ARG A 477 19.90 -14.11 25.89
C ARG A 477 18.55 -14.62 25.42
N ILE A 478 18.49 -15.91 25.10
CA ILE A 478 17.24 -16.61 24.83
C ILE A 478 16.87 -17.36 26.12
N PRO A 479 15.63 -17.22 26.63
CA PRO A 479 15.20 -18.03 27.76
C PRO A 479 15.36 -19.51 27.44
N ASP A 480 16.04 -20.27 28.31
CA ASP A 480 16.40 -21.69 28.10
C ASP A 480 15.20 -22.63 27.85
N ASP A 481 13.98 -22.16 28.10
CA ASP A 481 12.75 -22.92 27.92
C ASP A 481 12.22 -22.75 26.48
N GLU A 482 12.35 -23.80 25.66
CA GLU A 482 11.52 -24.07 24.48
C GLU A 482 10.06 -24.31 24.90
N ASP A 483 9.44 -23.34 25.59
CA ASP A 483 8.06 -23.44 26.03
C ASP A 483 7.16 -23.43 24.78
N PHE A 484 6.34 -24.46 24.59
CA PHE A 484 5.35 -24.57 23.51
C PHE A 484 4.43 -23.34 23.44
N ASP A 485 4.30 -22.62 24.55
CA ASP A 485 3.56 -21.38 24.64
C ASP A 485 4.26 -20.23 23.92
N ASN A 486 5.60 -20.16 23.86
CA ASN A 486 6.32 -19.10 23.14
C ASN A 486 5.92 -19.04 21.66
N LEU A 487 5.90 -20.20 20.99
CA LEU A 487 5.50 -20.32 19.58
C LEU A 487 4.07 -19.85 19.35
N ARG A 488 3.21 -20.09 20.34
CA ARG A 488 1.83 -19.65 20.29
C ARG A 488 1.72 -18.13 20.49
N LEU A 489 2.51 -17.56 21.39
CA LEU A 489 2.54 -16.13 21.67
C LEU A 489 3.04 -15.30 20.49
N ILE A 490 4.03 -15.82 19.74
CA ILE A 490 4.64 -15.11 18.60
C ILE A 490 3.95 -15.38 17.26
N SER A 491 3.02 -16.34 17.19
CA SER A 491 2.19 -16.58 16.00
C SER A 491 1.09 -15.53 15.89
N GLN A 492 0.90 -14.91 14.73
CA GLN A 492 -0.16 -13.90 14.51
C GLN A 492 -1.56 -14.47 14.77
N ASP A 493 -1.77 -15.74 14.40
CA ASP A 493 -3.05 -16.44 14.54
C ASP A 493 -3.15 -17.27 15.83
N LEU A 494 -2.13 -17.21 16.70
CA LEU A 494 -2.04 -17.95 17.96
C LEU A 494 -2.19 -19.48 17.79
N ASP A 495 -1.78 -20.00 16.63
CA ASP A 495 -1.92 -21.41 16.23
C ASP A 495 -0.58 -22.16 16.18
N ARG A 496 0.50 -21.47 16.56
CA ARG A 496 1.90 -21.94 16.54
C ARG A 496 2.46 -22.15 15.13
N LYS A 497 1.86 -21.50 14.14
CA LYS A 497 2.32 -21.50 12.76
C LYS A 497 2.59 -20.09 12.28
N ASP A 498 3.24 -20.04 11.12
CA ASP A 498 3.34 -18.82 10.34
C ASP A 498 1.93 -18.29 9.99
N PRO A 499 1.75 -16.96 9.89
CA PRO A 499 2.80 -15.93 9.96
C PRO A 499 3.18 -15.51 11.40
N TRP A 500 4.47 -15.27 11.63
CA TRP A 500 5.00 -14.80 12.92
C TRP A 500 4.83 -13.29 13.11
N LEU A 501 4.78 -12.81 14.35
CA LEU A 501 4.70 -11.39 14.69
C LEU A 501 5.97 -10.65 14.23
N ALA A 502 5.79 -9.57 13.47
CA ALA A 502 6.88 -8.73 13.01
C ALA A 502 7.63 -8.09 14.19
N HIS A 503 8.96 -8.22 14.18
CA HIS A 503 9.85 -7.65 15.19
C HIS A 503 9.96 -6.12 15.09
N GLY A 504 10.36 -5.49 16.20
CA GLY A 504 10.60 -4.04 16.28
C GLY A 504 9.34 -3.17 16.17
N LYS A 505 8.18 -3.75 15.85
CA LYS A 505 6.90 -3.06 15.78
C LYS A 505 6.17 -3.16 17.12
N PRO A 506 5.51 -2.08 17.56
CA PRO A 506 4.68 -2.14 18.76
C PRO A 506 3.60 -3.20 18.63
N LEU A 507 3.49 -4.05 19.65
CA LEU A 507 2.51 -5.11 19.72
C LEU A 507 1.12 -4.53 19.96
N PRO A 508 0.07 -4.95 19.22
CA PRO A 508 -1.28 -4.53 19.51
C PRO A 508 -1.81 -5.15 20.82
N LEU A 509 -2.49 -4.37 21.67
CA LEU A 509 -3.11 -4.85 22.91
C LEU A 509 -4.03 -6.05 22.68
N GLY A 510 -4.82 -6.04 21.60
CA GLY A 510 -5.72 -7.14 21.26
C GLY A 510 -5.02 -8.50 21.11
N HIS A 511 -3.75 -8.50 20.65
CA HIS A 511 -2.95 -9.72 20.55
C HIS A 511 -2.64 -10.29 21.93
N VAL A 512 -2.21 -9.44 22.88
CA VAL A 512 -1.89 -9.85 24.25
C VAL A 512 -3.12 -10.46 24.92
N LEU A 513 -4.30 -9.88 24.73
CA LEU A 513 -5.54 -10.39 25.33
C LEU A 513 -5.99 -11.72 24.73
N ALA A 514 -5.93 -11.83 23.40
CA ALA A 514 -6.24 -13.10 22.74
C ALA A 514 -5.23 -14.19 23.10
N ALA A 515 -3.95 -13.84 23.24
CA ALA A 515 -2.90 -14.74 23.68
C ALA A 515 -3.09 -15.19 25.14
N ALA A 516 -3.47 -14.26 26.02
CA ALA A 516 -3.84 -14.53 27.42
C ALA A 516 -5.00 -15.52 27.53
N GLU A 517 -6.07 -15.30 26.75
CA GLU A 517 -7.20 -16.23 26.66
C GLU A 517 -6.76 -17.59 26.11
N ALA A 518 -5.97 -17.60 25.03
CA ALA A 518 -5.51 -18.80 24.34
C ALA A 518 -4.65 -19.72 25.24
N VAL A 519 -3.74 -19.12 26.03
CA VAL A 519 -2.79 -19.84 26.90
C VAL A 519 -3.35 -20.01 28.33
N GLY A 520 -4.44 -19.32 28.68
CA GLY A 520 -5.03 -19.36 30.03
C GLY A 520 -4.16 -18.69 31.10
N ARG A 521 -3.40 -17.65 30.73
CA ARG A 521 -2.54 -16.86 31.62
C ARG A 521 -3.06 -15.43 31.72
N GLU A 522 -2.68 -14.69 32.75
CA GLU A 522 -3.05 -13.28 32.88
C GLU A 522 -2.36 -12.42 31.81
N PRO A 523 -3.03 -11.38 31.28
CA PRO A 523 -2.45 -10.48 30.27
C PRO A 523 -1.09 -9.90 30.65
N ALA A 524 -0.89 -9.53 31.92
CA ALA A 524 0.37 -9.01 32.42
C ALA A 524 1.51 -10.05 32.34
N ALA A 525 1.22 -11.32 32.63
CA ALA A 525 2.19 -12.41 32.52
C ALA A 525 2.54 -12.73 31.05
N VAL A 526 1.55 -12.67 30.15
CA VAL A 526 1.78 -12.82 28.71
C VAL A 526 2.62 -11.66 28.17
N LEU A 527 2.33 -10.43 28.58
CA LEU A 527 3.11 -9.26 28.18
C LEU A 527 4.56 -9.36 28.66
N ALA A 528 4.79 -9.65 29.95
CA ALA A 528 6.15 -9.80 30.48
C ALA A 528 6.94 -10.90 29.72
N ARG A 529 6.25 -11.96 29.29
CA ARG A 529 6.87 -12.99 28.45
C ARG A 529 7.20 -12.47 27.05
N LEU A 530 6.29 -11.76 26.41
CA LEU A 530 6.52 -11.13 25.10
C LEU A 530 7.64 -10.07 25.16
N GLU A 531 7.73 -9.29 26.23
CA GLU A 531 8.83 -8.35 26.51
C GLU A 531 10.18 -9.06 26.62
N SER A 532 10.23 -10.21 27.30
CA SER A 532 11.44 -11.03 27.35
C SER A 532 11.87 -11.58 25.98
N LEU A 533 10.93 -11.66 25.02
CA LEU A 533 11.18 -12.08 23.63
C LEU A 533 11.45 -10.89 22.69
N GLY A 534 11.47 -9.66 23.20
CA GLY A 534 11.75 -8.43 22.45
C GLY A 534 10.51 -7.69 21.93
N TYR A 535 9.30 -8.12 22.28
CA TYR A 535 8.06 -7.44 21.91
C TYR A 535 7.57 -6.50 23.01
N HIS A 536 7.21 -5.29 22.63
CA HIS A 536 6.73 -4.29 23.58
C HIS A 536 5.39 -3.72 23.11
N LEU A 537 4.56 -3.29 24.05
CA LEU A 537 3.41 -2.44 23.74
C LEU A 537 3.89 -1.01 23.44
N PRO A 538 3.11 -0.21 22.71
CA PRO A 538 3.33 1.23 22.65
C PRO A 538 3.30 1.82 24.08
N GLU A 539 4.23 2.72 24.40
CA GLU A 539 4.36 3.35 25.75
C GLU A 539 3.06 3.95 26.30
N ALA A 540 2.15 4.38 25.42
CA ALA A 540 0.87 4.96 25.78
C ALA A 540 -0.25 3.93 26.08
N THR A 541 0.04 2.62 26.06
CA THR A 541 -0.97 1.56 26.23
C THR A 541 -1.06 1.12 27.69
N PRO A 542 -2.12 1.49 28.44
CA PRO A 542 -2.26 1.04 29.81
C PRO A 542 -2.74 -0.43 29.84
N LEU A 543 -1.91 -1.36 30.31
CA LEU A 543 -2.44 -2.59 30.90
C LEU A 543 -2.93 -2.26 32.30
N THR A 544 -4.24 -2.04 32.44
CA THR A 544 -4.88 -1.93 33.75
C THR A 544 -5.38 -3.31 34.20
N ASP A 545 -5.61 -3.49 35.50
CA ASP A 545 -6.26 -4.70 36.04
C ASP A 545 -7.73 -4.84 35.56
N ASP A 546 -8.30 -3.81 34.92
CA ASP A 546 -9.68 -3.83 34.41
C ASP A 546 -9.79 -4.38 32.99
N VAL A 547 -8.71 -4.86 32.35
CA VAL A 547 -8.81 -5.45 31.01
C VAL A 547 -9.54 -6.81 31.05
N ARG A 548 -10.52 -6.99 30.16
CA ARG A 548 -11.44 -8.15 30.16
C ARG A 548 -11.24 -9.01 28.91
N PRO A 549 -11.44 -10.34 29.00
CA PRO A 549 -11.41 -11.23 27.82
C PRO A 549 -12.34 -10.76 26.70
N ASP A 550 -13.54 -10.28 27.04
CA ASP A 550 -14.52 -9.78 26.06
C ASP A 550 -14.05 -8.51 25.30
N ASP A 551 -12.97 -7.84 25.72
CA ASP A 551 -12.41 -6.70 24.98
C ASP A 551 -11.75 -7.13 23.66
N VAL A 552 -11.40 -8.41 23.53
CA VAL A 552 -10.87 -9.00 22.29
C VAL A 552 -11.82 -8.72 21.11
N ASP A 553 -13.14 -8.81 21.32
CA ASP A 553 -14.12 -8.55 20.27
C ASP A 553 -14.23 -7.07 19.87
N ILE A 554 -13.88 -6.16 20.78
CA ILE A 554 -13.83 -4.71 20.51
C ILE A 554 -12.55 -4.33 19.77
N LEU A 555 -11.44 -5.00 20.07
CA LEU A 555 -10.12 -4.69 19.51
C LEU A 555 -9.86 -5.39 18.16
N ARG A 556 -10.71 -6.35 17.77
CA ARG A 556 -10.59 -7.07 16.50
C ARG A 556 -11.12 -6.23 15.32
N THR A 557 -10.29 -6.07 14.30
CA THR A 557 -10.61 -5.35 13.05
C THR A 557 -11.06 -6.32 11.95
N ASN A 558 -11.43 -5.79 10.78
CA ASN A 558 -11.81 -6.61 9.63
C ASN A 558 -10.61 -7.45 9.14
N GLY A 559 -10.82 -8.74 8.87
CA GLY A 559 -9.76 -9.64 8.38
C GLY A 559 -8.80 -10.16 9.45
N ALA A 560 -9.26 -10.36 10.69
CA ALA A 560 -8.52 -11.01 11.80
C ALA A 560 -7.29 -10.24 12.33
N ARG A 561 -7.23 -8.91 12.14
CA ARG A 561 -6.15 -8.05 12.66
C ARG A 561 -6.55 -7.29 13.91
N TRP A 562 -5.57 -6.73 14.61
CA TRP A 562 -5.78 -5.97 15.84
C TRP A 562 -5.77 -4.45 15.62
N LEU A 563 -6.63 -3.74 16.37
CA LEU A 563 -6.70 -2.29 16.39
C LEU A 563 -5.42 -1.70 17.00
N ARG A 564 -4.78 -0.77 16.29
CA ARG A 564 -3.55 -0.09 16.73
C ARG A 564 -3.87 1.22 17.45
N GLY A 565 -3.12 1.51 18.52
CA GLY A 565 -3.34 2.69 19.38
C GLY A 565 -2.68 3.99 18.90
N GLU A 566 -1.83 3.93 17.87
CA GLU A 566 -1.06 5.09 17.38
C GLU A 566 -1.90 6.16 16.67
N ARG A 567 -3.12 5.79 16.24
CA ARG A 567 -4.03 6.68 15.50
C ARG A 567 -5.40 6.69 16.18
N PRO A 568 -6.16 7.79 16.05
CA PRO A 568 -7.55 7.83 16.48
C PRO A 568 -8.34 6.66 15.86
N VAL A 569 -9.17 6.02 16.68
CA VAL A 569 -9.99 4.88 16.26
C VAL A 569 -11.01 5.35 15.22
N PRO A 570 -11.06 4.75 14.01
CA PRO A 570 -12.08 5.11 13.02
C PRO A 570 -13.50 4.86 13.55
N LEU A 571 -14.45 5.75 13.26
CA LEU A 571 -15.85 5.55 13.62
C LEU A 571 -16.39 4.25 13.00
N ALA A 572 -15.97 3.91 11.78
CA ALA A 572 -16.31 2.64 11.13
C ALA A 572 -15.93 1.42 11.98
N HIS A 573 -14.81 1.49 12.72
CA HIS A 573 -14.41 0.43 13.64
C HIS A 573 -15.36 0.33 14.84
N VAL A 574 -15.70 1.47 15.46
CA VAL A 574 -16.62 1.52 16.61
C VAL A 574 -17.99 0.91 16.24
N ILE A 575 -18.53 1.24 15.07
CA ILE A 575 -19.81 0.69 14.60
C ILE A 575 -19.72 -0.83 14.37
N ARG A 576 -18.63 -1.32 13.75
CA ARG A 576 -18.42 -2.77 13.57
C ARG A 576 -18.29 -3.50 14.90
N ALA A 577 -17.47 -2.98 15.81
CA ALA A 577 -17.24 -3.57 17.13
C ALA A 577 -18.53 -3.59 17.96
N ALA A 578 -19.36 -2.55 17.89
CA ALA A 578 -20.68 -2.52 18.54
C ALA A 578 -21.59 -3.62 18.00
N ALA A 579 -21.68 -3.75 16.68
CA ALA A 579 -22.48 -4.80 16.05
C ALA A 579 -21.96 -6.22 16.35
N ALA A 580 -20.63 -6.43 16.38
CA ALA A 580 -20.02 -7.72 16.64
C ALA A 580 -20.14 -8.16 18.11
N SER A 581 -20.00 -7.23 19.06
CA SER A 581 -20.11 -7.48 20.49
C SER A 581 -21.54 -7.40 21.05
N GLY A 582 -22.51 -6.99 20.24
CA GLY A 582 -23.89 -6.73 20.69
C GLY A 582 -24.02 -5.52 21.63
N ARG A 583 -23.02 -4.64 21.69
CA ARG A 583 -22.99 -3.43 22.53
C ARG A 583 -23.46 -2.20 21.74
N THR A 584 -23.74 -1.09 22.42
CA THR A 584 -24.01 0.19 21.73
C THR A 584 -22.71 0.85 21.27
N PRO A 585 -22.72 1.68 20.21
CA PRO A 585 -21.54 2.45 19.80
C PRO A 585 -20.94 3.27 20.95
N VAL A 586 -21.78 3.87 21.79
CA VAL A 586 -21.37 4.65 22.97
C VAL A 586 -20.65 3.77 23.99
N SER A 587 -21.16 2.57 24.27
CA SER A 587 -20.52 1.63 25.19
C SER A 587 -19.17 1.15 24.66
N VAL A 588 -19.04 0.93 23.35
CA VAL A 588 -17.78 0.56 22.71
C VAL A 588 -16.78 1.71 22.74
N ALA A 589 -17.21 2.93 22.41
CA ALA A 589 -16.36 4.12 22.45
C ALA A 589 -15.82 4.37 23.86
N ARG A 590 -16.68 4.30 24.88
CA ARG A 590 -16.28 4.40 26.29
C ARG A 590 -15.24 3.34 26.65
N ARG A 591 -15.49 2.09 26.27
CA ARG A 591 -14.55 1.00 26.56
C ARG A 591 -13.20 1.19 25.87
N LEU A 592 -13.19 1.65 24.63
CA LEU A 592 -11.95 1.98 23.91
C LEU A 592 -11.17 3.11 24.61
N SER A 593 -11.85 4.14 25.11
CA SER A 593 -11.23 5.19 25.92
C SER A 593 -10.66 4.67 27.24
N ASP A 594 -11.38 3.78 27.94
CA ASP A 594 -10.89 3.15 29.18
C ASP A 594 -9.63 2.31 28.92
N LEU A 595 -9.51 1.71 27.73
CA LEU A 595 -8.33 0.97 27.25
C LEU A 595 -7.20 1.88 26.72
N GLY A 596 -7.34 3.20 26.80
CA GLY A 596 -6.33 4.17 26.38
C GLY A 596 -6.31 4.51 24.88
N TYR A 597 -7.32 4.08 24.11
CA TYR A 597 -7.42 4.44 22.70
C TYR A 597 -8.01 5.84 22.52
N THR A 598 -7.40 6.60 21.62
CA THR A 598 -7.90 7.91 21.20
C THR A 598 -9.15 7.74 20.33
N LEU A 599 -10.25 8.40 20.70
CA LEU A 599 -11.49 8.40 19.92
C LEU A 599 -11.40 9.28 18.68
N PRO A 600 -12.25 9.06 17.66
CA PRO A 600 -12.22 9.84 16.43
C PRO A 600 -12.59 11.31 16.67
N ASP A 601 -11.79 12.21 16.09
CA ASP A 601 -12.08 13.64 16.11
C ASP A 601 -13.41 13.98 15.41
N GLY A 602 -14.09 15.01 15.90
CA GLY A 602 -15.37 15.47 15.35
C GLY A 602 -16.52 14.48 15.53
N VAL A 603 -16.39 13.49 16.41
CA VAL A 603 -17.47 12.55 16.76
C VAL A 603 -17.82 12.68 18.23
N VAL A 604 -19.11 12.79 18.52
CA VAL A 604 -19.65 12.88 19.88
C VAL A 604 -20.45 11.62 20.17
N PHE A 605 -20.11 10.94 21.28
CA PHE A 605 -20.79 9.75 21.76
C PHE A 605 -21.57 10.10 23.03
N THR A 606 -22.91 9.98 23.00
CA THR A 606 -23.79 10.34 24.12
C THR A 606 -24.86 9.28 24.34
N ASP A 607 -25.17 8.98 25.61
CA ASP A 607 -26.26 8.06 25.98
C ASP A 607 -27.66 8.67 25.79
N ALA A 608 -27.75 9.89 25.25
CA ALA A 608 -29.03 10.57 25.03
C ALA A 608 -29.73 9.97 23.79
N PRO A 609 -31.06 9.74 23.83
CA PRO A 609 -31.80 9.39 22.64
C PRO A 609 -31.69 10.54 21.63
N THR A 610 -31.21 10.25 20.43
CA THR A 610 -31.19 11.21 19.31
C THR A 610 -32.64 11.62 19.02
N VAL A 611 -32.94 12.91 19.16
CA VAL A 611 -34.28 13.51 18.94
C VAL A 611 -34.63 13.54 17.47
#